data_AF-A0A924X0H8-F1
#
_entry.id   AF-A0A924X0H8-F1
#
_cell.length_a   1.000
_cell.length_b   1.000
_cell.length_c   1.000
_cell.angle_alpha   90.00
_cell.angle_beta   90.00
_cell.angle_gamma   90.00
#
_symmetry.space_group_name_H-M   'P 1'
#
loop_
_entity.id
_entity.type
_entity.pdbx_description
1 polymer ?
#
loop_
_entity_poly.entity_id
_entity_poly.type
_entity_poly.pdbx_seq_one_letter_code
_entity_poly.pdbx_strand_id
1 'polypeptide(L)'
;MRKQYILITAIALVACSGGEEPAADTASADSVAAAPTSSAAANVATDAATVMQVVLTGGKDPGTYNASSSGRTCSVGTNELDVWASQFTDDTTSKGLSTLQVTIPGAAKAKAGSSEFNVGIVIGNFMQGNDYSIETRSTVKPSRGSGTVKVDDDGTTATITIKGTTATGVGIDATVKCMKVARGR
;
A
#
# COMPACT_ATOMS: atom_id res chain seq x y z
N MET A 1 -21.04 -3.77 -37.78
CA MET A 1 -21.05 -2.37 -37.31
C MET A 1 -22.39 -2.11 -36.63
N ARG A 2 -22.45 -1.99 -35.30
CA ARG A 2 -23.70 -1.69 -34.57
C ARG A 2 -23.50 -0.41 -33.77
N LYS A 3 -24.27 0.63 -34.15
CA LYS A 3 -24.37 1.93 -33.48
C LYS A 3 -25.07 1.76 -32.14
N GLN A 4 -24.45 2.23 -31.05
CA GLN A 4 -25.14 2.43 -29.78
C GLN A 4 -25.31 3.93 -29.53
N TYR A 5 -26.56 4.34 -29.42
CA TYR A 5 -26.99 5.65 -28.95
C TYR A 5 -27.10 5.59 -27.42
N ILE A 6 -26.52 6.57 -26.71
CA ILE A 6 -26.81 6.75 -25.29
C ILE A 6 -27.35 8.16 -25.06
N LEU A 7 -28.53 8.14 -24.47
CA LEU A 7 -29.46 9.20 -24.12
C LEU A 7 -28.86 10.09 -23.03
N ILE A 8 -28.90 11.41 -23.24
CA ILE A 8 -28.51 12.44 -22.29
C ILE A 8 -29.69 12.66 -21.34
N THR A 9 -29.50 12.44 -20.04
CA THR A 9 -30.47 12.84 -19.01
C THR A 9 -29.85 13.93 -18.15
N ALA A 10 -30.33 15.15 -18.35
CA ALA A 10 -30.06 16.30 -17.51
C ALA A 10 -30.88 16.20 -16.22
N ILE A 11 -30.25 16.41 -15.06
CA ILE A 11 -30.95 16.56 -13.77
C ILE A 11 -30.50 17.86 -13.13
N ALA A 12 -31.50 18.63 -12.71
CA ALA A 12 -31.46 20.03 -12.32
C ALA A 12 -30.84 20.28 -10.95
N LEU A 13 -30.21 21.46 -10.82
CA LEU A 13 -29.81 22.08 -9.56
C LEU A 13 -31.04 22.45 -8.72
N VAL A 14 -30.98 22.18 -7.41
CA VAL A 14 -31.77 22.87 -6.39
C VAL A 14 -30.80 23.47 -5.38
N ALA A 15 -30.85 24.81 -5.28
CA ALA A 15 -30.19 25.60 -4.26
C ALA A 15 -31.11 25.74 -3.04
N CYS A 16 -30.58 25.54 -1.84
CA CYS A 16 -31.17 26.03 -0.60
C CYS A 16 -30.08 26.65 0.27
N SER A 17 -30.21 27.96 0.42
CA SER A 17 -29.53 28.85 1.34
C SER A 17 -30.21 28.84 2.71
N GLY A 18 -29.42 29.06 3.76
CA GLY A 18 -29.88 29.66 5.02
C GLY A 18 -29.87 28.74 6.24
N GLY A 19 -29.26 29.22 7.33
CA GLY A 19 -29.49 28.68 8.67
C GLY A 19 -28.34 28.92 9.65
N GLU A 20 -28.47 29.99 10.43
CA GLU A 20 -27.60 30.44 11.52
C GLU A 20 -27.19 29.38 12.56
N GLU A 21 -26.02 29.66 13.14
CA GLU A 21 -25.33 29.04 14.25
C GLU A 21 -26.09 29.17 15.59
N PRO A 22 -26.03 28.12 16.44
CA PRO A 22 -25.89 28.37 17.86
C PRO A 22 -24.66 27.65 18.42
N ALA A 23 -23.86 28.45 19.12
CA ALA A 23 -22.83 27.96 20.04
C ALA A 23 -23.47 27.09 21.13
N ALA A 24 -22.92 25.90 21.33
CA ALA A 24 -23.16 25.08 22.51
C ALA A 24 -21.84 24.46 22.97
N ASP A 25 -21.27 25.11 23.98
CA ASP A 25 -20.30 24.58 24.93
C ASP A 25 -20.81 23.26 25.51
N THR A 26 -20.08 22.15 25.36
CA THR A 26 -20.22 20.98 26.23
C THR A 26 -18.91 20.17 26.30
N ALA A 27 -18.19 20.43 27.40
CA ALA A 27 -17.42 19.52 28.25
C ALA A 27 -16.45 18.52 27.59
N SER A 28 -15.17 18.76 27.88
CA SER A 28 -14.06 17.83 27.86
C SER A 28 -14.39 16.50 28.55
N ALA A 29 -14.24 15.40 27.82
CA ALA A 29 -13.99 14.08 28.39
C ALA A 29 -12.57 13.67 27.99
N ASP A 30 -11.65 13.88 28.93
CA ASP A 30 -10.29 13.32 28.95
C ASP A 30 -10.37 11.80 28.88
N SER A 31 -10.40 11.25 27.67
CA SER A 31 -10.19 9.83 27.43
C SER A 31 -8.72 9.62 27.12
N VAL A 32 -7.95 9.37 28.18
CA VAL A 32 -6.57 8.90 28.10
C VAL A 32 -6.59 7.50 27.48
N ALA A 33 -6.64 7.44 26.14
CA ALA A 33 -6.50 6.20 25.39
C ALA A 33 -5.08 5.69 25.58
N ALA A 34 -4.93 4.66 26.40
CA ALA A 34 -3.66 3.96 26.59
C ALA A 34 -3.10 3.53 25.24
N ALA A 35 -1.92 4.06 24.89
CA ALA A 35 -1.21 3.70 23.68
C ALA A 35 -0.93 2.18 23.67
N PRO A 36 -1.25 1.45 22.60
CA PRO A 36 -0.92 0.04 22.50
C PRO A 36 0.61 -0.11 22.40
N THR A 37 1.26 -0.40 23.51
CA THR A 37 2.64 -0.90 23.57
C THR A 37 2.63 -2.37 23.17
N SER A 38 2.70 -2.63 21.87
CA SER A 38 3.09 -3.95 21.37
C SER A 38 4.32 -3.81 20.49
N SER A 39 5.48 -3.65 21.13
CA SER A 39 6.77 -3.89 20.49
C SER A 39 7.21 -5.31 20.84
N ALA A 40 6.49 -6.29 20.28
CA ALA A 40 7.11 -7.58 20.04
C ALA A 40 8.08 -7.37 18.87
N ALA A 41 9.34 -7.08 19.18
CA ALA A 41 10.41 -7.12 18.21
C ALA A 41 10.45 -8.55 17.65
N ALA A 42 9.84 -8.75 16.48
CA ALA A 42 9.91 -10.02 15.78
C ALA A 42 11.39 -10.37 15.61
N ASN A 43 11.79 -11.55 16.09
CA ASN A 43 13.11 -12.12 15.79
C ASN A 43 13.22 -12.25 14.28
N VAL A 44 13.81 -11.24 13.65
CA VAL A 44 14.13 -11.25 12.23
C VAL A 44 15.17 -12.35 12.04
N ALA A 45 14.83 -13.37 11.23
CA ALA A 45 15.78 -14.40 10.86
C ALA A 45 17.05 -13.72 10.31
N THR A 46 18.20 -14.04 10.90
CA THR A 46 19.50 -13.41 10.60
C THR A 46 19.92 -13.56 9.13
N ASP A 47 19.29 -14.49 8.40
CA ASP A 47 19.62 -14.81 7.02
C ASP A 47 18.59 -14.28 6.00
N ALA A 48 17.62 -13.47 6.44
CA ALA A 48 16.60 -12.91 5.55
C ALA A 48 17.21 -11.91 4.55
N ALA A 49 17.01 -12.14 3.25
CA ALA A 49 17.35 -11.20 2.19
C ALA A 49 16.30 -10.07 2.07
N THR A 50 15.06 -10.32 2.51
CA THR A 50 14.01 -9.31 2.61
C THR A 50 13.16 -9.55 3.86
N VAL A 51 12.79 -8.46 4.55
CA VAL A 51 11.81 -8.46 5.65
C VAL A 51 10.67 -7.51 5.28
N MET A 52 9.44 -7.95 5.48
CA MET A 52 8.23 -7.19 5.17
C MET A 52 7.38 -7.06 6.42
N GLN A 53 6.85 -5.86 6.64
CA GLN A 53 5.80 -5.58 7.60
C GLN A 53 4.68 -4.85 6.88
N VAL A 54 3.45 -5.32 7.07
CA VAL A 54 2.24 -4.70 6.54
C VAL A 54 1.27 -4.47 7.68
N VAL A 55 0.84 -3.23 7.87
CA VAL A 55 -0.23 -2.87 8.77
C VAL A 55 -1.46 -2.52 7.94
N LEU A 56 -2.54 -3.26 8.15
CA LEU A 56 -3.85 -2.99 7.56
C LEU A 56 -4.78 -2.38 8.60
N THR A 57 -5.44 -1.27 8.25
CA THR A 57 -6.46 -0.62 9.07
C THR A 57 -7.82 -0.66 8.38
N GLY A 58 -8.85 -1.11 9.11
CA GLY A 58 -10.18 -1.36 8.55
C GLY A 58 -10.26 -2.64 7.70
N GLY A 59 -11.36 -2.81 6.97
CA GLY A 59 -11.59 -3.99 6.12
C GLY A 59 -11.85 -5.29 6.89
N LYS A 60 -11.67 -6.43 6.20
CA LYS A 60 -11.89 -7.78 6.75
C LYS A 60 -10.72 -8.30 7.60
N ASP A 61 -9.49 -7.86 7.28
CA ASP A 61 -8.26 -8.38 7.90
C ASP A 61 -7.41 -7.28 8.55
N PRO A 62 -7.96 -6.44 9.45
CA PRO A 62 -7.15 -5.44 10.15
C PRO A 62 -6.09 -6.14 11.01
N GLY A 63 -4.85 -5.64 11.00
CA GLY A 63 -3.77 -6.27 11.75
C GLY A 63 -2.39 -5.91 11.25
N THR A 64 -1.38 -6.48 11.90
CA THR A 64 0.03 -6.38 11.48
C THR A 64 0.50 -7.75 11.01
N TYR A 65 0.99 -7.81 9.78
CA TYR A 65 1.47 -9.02 9.12
C TYR A 65 2.96 -8.86 8.83
N ASN A 66 3.77 -9.78 9.36
CA ASN A 66 5.19 -9.81 9.10
C ASN A 66 5.50 -11.03 8.22
N ALA A 67 6.42 -10.86 7.27
CA ALA A 67 6.97 -11.95 6.47
C ALA A 67 8.45 -11.72 6.21
N SER A 68 9.17 -12.76 5.83
CA SER A 68 10.56 -12.68 5.42
C SER A 68 10.84 -13.65 4.29
N SER A 69 11.82 -13.31 3.45
CA SER A 69 12.33 -14.19 2.40
C SER A 69 13.85 -14.31 2.51
N SER A 70 14.37 -15.53 2.37
CA SER A 70 15.81 -15.77 2.17
C SER A 70 16.24 -15.43 0.73
N GLY A 71 15.28 -15.41 -0.20
CA GLY A 71 15.47 -15.00 -1.58
C GLY A 71 15.41 -13.48 -1.74
N ARG A 72 16.11 -12.98 -2.75
CA ARG A 72 16.06 -11.58 -3.13
C ARG A 72 14.73 -11.26 -3.80
N THR A 73 13.94 -10.37 -3.20
CA THR A 73 12.63 -9.96 -3.73
C THR A 73 12.66 -8.60 -4.42
N CYS A 74 13.66 -7.76 -4.09
CA CYS A 74 13.71 -6.37 -4.54
C CYS A 74 14.62 -6.20 -5.75
N SER A 75 14.18 -5.38 -6.70
CA SER A 75 14.95 -5.01 -7.89
C SER A 75 14.78 -3.54 -8.27
N VAL A 76 15.78 -3.02 -8.98
CA VAL A 76 15.73 -1.70 -9.62
C VAL A 76 16.44 -1.74 -10.98
N GLY A 77 15.88 -1.05 -11.97
CA GLY A 77 16.52 -0.88 -13.28
C GLY A 77 16.61 -2.16 -14.12
N THR A 78 15.99 -3.25 -13.70
CA THR A 78 15.98 -4.51 -14.47
C THR A 78 15.06 -4.34 -15.68
N ASN A 79 15.56 -4.64 -16.89
CA ASN A 79 14.87 -4.52 -18.19
C ASN A 79 14.83 -3.11 -18.81
N GLU A 80 15.88 -2.30 -18.65
CA GLU A 80 16.01 -0.95 -19.26
C GLU A 80 14.97 0.08 -18.79
N LEU A 81 14.11 -0.30 -17.84
CA LEU A 81 13.10 0.57 -17.26
C LEU A 81 13.59 1.10 -15.91
N ASP A 82 13.53 2.42 -15.74
CA ASP A 82 13.79 3.11 -14.47
C ASP A 82 12.65 2.83 -13.47
N VAL A 83 12.61 1.63 -12.91
CA VAL A 83 11.53 1.13 -12.06
C VAL A 83 12.10 0.41 -10.85
N TRP A 84 11.54 0.69 -9.67
CA TRP A 84 11.68 -0.15 -8.48
C TRP A 84 10.58 -1.19 -8.42
N ALA A 85 10.92 -2.41 -8.03
CA ALA A 85 9.95 -3.46 -7.76
C ALA A 85 10.35 -4.28 -6.53
N SER A 86 9.36 -4.83 -5.84
CA SER A 86 9.56 -5.96 -4.94
C SER A 86 8.42 -6.94 -5.13
N GLN A 87 8.75 -8.22 -5.22
CA GLN A 87 7.78 -9.31 -5.33
C GLN A 87 8.09 -10.40 -4.34
N PHE A 88 7.13 -10.68 -3.48
CA PHE A 88 7.15 -11.75 -2.49
C PHE A 88 5.88 -12.58 -2.63
N THR A 89 6.05 -13.90 -2.56
CA THR A 89 4.98 -14.88 -2.50
C THR A 89 5.37 -15.98 -1.51
N ASP A 90 4.44 -16.33 -0.62
CA ASP A 90 4.46 -17.49 0.25
C ASP A 90 3.11 -18.21 0.12
N ASP A 91 3.12 -19.36 -0.52
CA ASP A 91 1.94 -20.19 -0.75
C ASP A 91 1.64 -21.15 0.42
N THR A 92 2.52 -21.20 1.42
CA THR A 92 2.41 -22.11 2.58
C THR A 92 1.62 -21.47 3.72
N THR A 93 1.52 -20.15 3.77
CA THR A 93 0.76 -19.45 4.80
C THR A 93 -0.75 -19.55 4.55
N SER A 94 -1.51 -19.74 5.63
CA SER A 94 -2.99 -19.81 5.59
C SER A 94 -3.68 -18.61 6.21
N LYS A 95 -2.96 -17.82 7.02
CA LYS A 95 -3.50 -16.69 7.80
C LYS A 95 -2.59 -15.44 7.80
N GLY A 96 -1.43 -15.50 7.15
CA GLY A 96 -0.45 -14.42 7.12
C GLY A 96 -0.43 -13.65 5.80
N LEU A 97 0.59 -12.83 5.62
CA LEU A 97 0.91 -12.19 4.35
C LEU A 97 1.39 -13.26 3.36
N SER A 98 0.58 -13.60 2.37
CA SER A 98 0.96 -14.55 1.31
C SER A 98 1.58 -13.87 0.11
N THR A 99 1.18 -12.63 -0.19
CA THR A 99 1.69 -11.90 -1.36
C THR A 99 1.95 -10.46 -1.00
N LEU A 100 3.11 -9.95 -1.40
CA LEU A 100 3.37 -8.52 -1.50
C LEU A 100 4.04 -8.25 -2.83
N GLN A 101 3.40 -7.46 -3.67
CA GLN A 101 3.97 -6.96 -4.90
C GLN A 101 3.89 -5.44 -4.91
N VAL A 102 4.98 -4.77 -5.24
CA VAL A 102 5.03 -3.32 -5.42
C VAL A 102 5.83 -2.98 -6.67
N THR A 103 5.36 -1.99 -7.42
CA THR A 103 6.05 -1.42 -8.60
C THR A 103 5.98 0.10 -8.54
N ILE A 104 7.13 0.77 -8.69
CA ILE A 104 7.26 2.22 -8.55
C ILE A 104 8.02 2.75 -9.77
N PRO A 105 7.34 3.45 -10.68
CA PRO A 105 8.01 4.12 -11.80
C PRO A 105 8.92 5.25 -11.34
N GLY A 106 10.08 5.37 -11.97
CA GLY A 106 11.08 6.42 -11.76
C GLY A 106 11.85 6.26 -10.45
N ALA A 107 13.06 5.69 -10.47
CA ALA A 107 13.82 5.46 -9.23
C ALA A 107 14.18 6.75 -8.50
N ALA A 108 14.51 7.81 -9.25
CA ALA A 108 14.76 9.12 -8.66
C ALA A 108 13.51 9.70 -7.96
N LYS A 109 12.32 9.54 -8.57
CA LYS A 109 11.05 9.97 -7.97
C LYS A 109 10.70 9.12 -6.73
N ALA A 110 10.94 7.81 -6.81
CA ALA A 110 10.74 6.91 -5.69
C ALA A 110 11.58 7.32 -4.47
N LYS A 111 12.83 7.77 -4.67
CA LYS A 111 13.69 8.27 -3.59
C LYS A 111 13.18 9.56 -2.94
N ALA A 112 12.64 10.48 -3.75
CA ALA A 112 12.03 11.71 -3.26
C ALA A 112 10.66 11.50 -2.57
N GLY A 113 10.02 10.36 -2.82
CA GLY A 113 8.62 10.12 -2.50
C GLY A 113 7.76 10.31 -3.76
N SER A 114 7.06 9.25 -4.16
CA SER A 114 6.20 9.21 -5.35
C SER A 114 4.75 8.96 -4.94
N SER A 115 3.82 9.61 -5.64
CA SER A 115 2.40 9.26 -5.60
C SER A 115 2.01 8.26 -6.69
N GLU A 116 2.92 7.91 -7.61
CA GLU A 116 2.69 6.94 -8.68
C GLU A 116 3.31 5.59 -8.29
N PHE A 117 2.46 4.60 -8.02
CA PHE A 117 2.87 3.23 -7.72
C PHE A 117 1.71 2.25 -7.90
N ASN A 118 2.06 0.98 -7.98
CA ASN A 118 1.13 -0.12 -7.79
C ASN A 118 1.59 -0.92 -6.58
N VAL A 119 0.66 -1.29 -5.70
CA VAL A 119 0.89 -2.30 -4.66
C VAL A 119 -0.29 -3.27 -4.64
N GLY A 120 0.00 -4.55 -4.48
CA GLY A 120 -0.95 -5.62 -4.23
C GLY A 120 -0.50 -6.44 -3.04
N ILE A 121 -1.43 -6.69 -2.11
CA ILE A 121 -1.21 -7.42 -0.87
C ILE A 121 -2.29 -8.48 -0.79
N VAL A 122 -1.91 -9.73 -0.49
CA VAL A 122 -2.85 -10.81 -0.22
C VAL A 122 -2.63 -11.32 1.20
N ILE A 123 -3.71 -11.35 1.99
CA ILE A 123 -3.74 -11.92 3.34
C ILE A 123 -4.52 -13.23 3.33
N GLY A 124 -3.94 -14.27 3.93
CA GLY A 124 -4.50 -15.62 3.96
C GLY A 124 -3.82 -16.55 2.97
N ASN A 125 -4.55 -17.51 2.42
CA ASN A 125 -4.00 -18.43 1.41
C ASN A 125 -3.83 -17.72 0.06
N PHE A 126 -2.72 -17.92 -0.65
CA PHE A 126 -2.43 -17.26 -1.94
C PHE A 126 -3.59 -17.29 -2.96
N MET A 127 -4.34 -18.39 -3.06
CA MET A 127 -5.42 -18.56 -4.05
C MET A 127 -6.79 -18.08 -3.58
N GLN A 128 -6.98 -17.91 -2.27
CA GLN A 128 -8.29 -17.70 -1.63
C GLN A 128 -8.31 -16.51 -0.65
N GLY A 129 -7.17 -15.86 -0.46
CA GLY A 129 -6.98 -14.77 0.46
C GLY A 129 -7.67 -13.49 0.00
N ASN A 130 -7.76 -12.52 0.90
CA ASN A 130 -8.30 -11.21 0.56
C ASN A 130 -7.22 -10.37 -0.12
N ASP A 131 -7.56 -9.79 -1.28
CA ASP A 131 -6.69 -8.86 -2.03
C ASP A 131 -6.93 -7.42 -1.59
N TYR A 132 -5.82 -6.72 -1.36
CA TYR A 132 -5.76 -5.30 -1.07
C TYR A 132 -4.82 -4.64 -2.06
N SER A 133 -5.35 -3.75 -2.89
CA SER A 133 -4.57 -3.12 -3.95
C SER A 133 -4.75 -1.61 -4.02
N ILE A 134 -3.64 -0.93 -4.34
CA ILE A 134 -3.58 0.48 -4.71
C ILE A 134 -2.89 0.55 -6.08
N GLU A 135 -3.49 1.28 -7.01
CA GLU A 135 -2.97 1.54 -8.35
C GLU A 135 -3.14 3.03 -8.65
N THR A 136 -2.04 3.76 -8.60
CA THR A 136 -2.01 5.22 -8.81
C THR A 136 -1.13 5.62 -10.00
N ARG A 137 -0.55 4.66 -10.74
CA ARG A 137 0.29 4.98 -11.90
C ARG A 137 -0.53 5.71 -12.95
N SER A 138 0.03 6.78 -13.51
CA SER A 138 -0.62 7.60 -14.53
C SER A 138 -1.01 6.84 -15.80
N THR A 139 -0.31 5.75 -16.10
CA THR A 139 -0.57 4.88 -17.26
C THR A 139 -1.80 3.98 -17.11
N VAL A 140 -2.36 3.84 -15.90
CA VAL A 140 -3.55 3.02 -15.64
C VAL A 140 -4.71 3.93 -15.25
N LYS A 141 -5.84 3.80 -15.97
CA LYS A 141 -7.07 4.57 -15.72
C LYS A 141 -8.30 3.65 -15.68
N PRO A 142 -9.23 3.85 -14.72
CA PRO A 142 -9.14 4.77 -13.58
C PRO A 142 -8.11 4.29 -12.54
N SER A 143 -7.56 5.21 -11.76
CA SER A 143 -6.76 4.86 -10.57
C SER A 143 -7.64 4.18 -9.52
N ARG A 144 -7.04 3.32 -8.69
CA ARG A 144 -7.72 2.60 -7.60
C ARG A 144 -6.99 2.88 -6.29
N GLY A 145 -7.66 3.54 -5.35
CA GLY A 145 -7.04 3.98 -4.10
C GLY A 145 -6.16 5.22 -4.26
N SER A 146 -5.41 5.54 -3.20
CA SER A 146 -4.52 6.69 -3.12
C SER A 146 -3.38 6.43 -2.12
N GLY A 147 -2.28 7.18 -2.22
CA GLY A 147 -1.20 7.07 -1.26
C GLY A 147 0.12 7.66 -1.74
N THR A 148 1.19 7.33 -1.02
CA THR A 148 2.57 7.66 -1.35
C THR A 148 3.48 6.46 -1.10
N VAL A 149 4.58 6.42 -1.83
CA VAL A 149 5.66 5.45 -1.65
C VAL A 149 7.00 6.17 -1.63
N LYS A 150 7.92 5.74 -0.78
CA LYS A 150 9.30 6.23 -0.73
C LYS A 150 10.27 5.06 -0.72
N VAL A 151 11.39 5.19 -1.42
CA VAL A 151 12.49 4.22 -1.39
C VAL A 151 13.74 4.90 -0.85
N ASP A 152 14.21 4.48 0.32
CA ASP A 152 15.57 4.80 0.77
C ASP A 152 16.53 3.75 0.17
N ASP A 153 17.30 4.15 -0.84
CA ASP A 153 18.24 3.30 -1.57
C ASP A 153 19.70 3.66 -1.23
N ASP A 154 20.44 2.66 -0.72
CA ASP A 154 21.86 2.73 -0.34
C ASP A 154 22.77 1.95 -1.30
N GLY A 155 22.26 1.52 -2.46
CA GLY A 155 23.03 0.81 -3.48
C GLY A 155 23.10 -0.71 -3.28
N THR A 156 23.28 -1.20 -2.05
CA THR A 156 23.24 -2.67 -1.79
C THR A 156 21.96 -3.11 -1.09
N THR A 157 21.45 -2.24 -0.23
CA THR A 157 20.21 -2.36 0.53
C THR A 157 19.21 -1.30 0.11
N ALA A 158 17.93 -1.53 0.42
CA ALA A 158 16.91 -0.51 0.26
C ALA A 158 15.78 -0.70 1.28
N THR A 159 15.08 0.38 1.62
CA THR A 159 13.83 0.33 2.39
C THR A 159 12.71 0.99 1.59
N ILE A 160 11.70 0.21 1.23
CA ILE A 160 10.48 0.71 0.58
C ILE A 160 9.44 0.95 1.66
N THR A 161 8.93 2.17 1.77
CA THR A 161 7.83 2.55 2.68
C THR A 161 6.63 2.98 1.86
N ILE A 162 5.47 2.37 2.12
CA ILE A 162 4.21 2.62 1.41
C ILE A 162 3.17 3.06 2.43
N LYS A 163 2.47 4.15 2.17
CA LYS A 163 1.31 4.59 2.95
C LYS A 163 0.17 4.95 2.01
N GLY A 164 -1.01 4.39 2.23
CA GLY A 164 -2.15 4.68 1.37
C GLY A 164 -3.44 4.05 1.83
N THR A 165 -4.46 4.23 1.01
CA THR A 165 -5.80 3.71 1.24
C THR A 165 -6.31 3.06 -0.05
N THR A 166 -6.84 1.85 0.06
CA THR A 166 -7.48 1.16 -1.08
C THR A 166 -8.75 1.89 -1.52
N ALA A 167 -9.28 1.54 -2.70
CA ALA A 167 -10.57 2.08 -3.16
C ALA A 167 -11.75 1.74 -2.23
N THR A 168 -11.62 0.69 -1.42
CA THR A 168 -12.63 0.26 -0.44
C THR A 168 -12.43 0.85 0.96
N GLY A 169 -11.46 1.77 1.13
CA GLY A 169 -11.23 2.47 2.39
C GLY A 169 -10.30 1.76 3.38
N VAL A 170 -9.62 0.68 2.98
CA VAL A 170 -8.67 -0.03 3.83
C VAL A 170 -7.33 0.72 3.81
N GLY A 171 -6.83 1.11 4.98
CA GLY A 171 -5.52 1.73 5.09
C GLY A 171 -4.40 0.69 5.02
N ILE A 172 -3.31 1.06 4.36
CA ILE A 172 -2.08 0.27 4.21
C ILE A 172 -0.91 1.13 4.70
N ASP A 173 -0.16 0.62 5.67
CA ASP A 173 1.18 1.10 6.04
C ASP A 173 2.15 -0.09 5.94
N ALA A 174 2.98 -0.12 4.90
CA ALA A 174 3.85 -1.24 4.60
C ALA A 174 5.31 -0.81 4.51
N THR A 175 6.20 -1.62 5.08
CA THR A 175 7.65 -1.46 5.02
C THR A 175 8.29 -2.74 4.46
N VAL A 176 9.09 -2.60 3.41
CA VAL A 176 9.89 -3.68 2.82
C VAL A 176 11.37 -3.34 2.96
N LYS A 177 12.07 -4.06 3.83
CA LYS A 177 13.52 -3.92 4.04
C LYS A 177 14.24 -4.95 3.19
N CYS A 178 14.91 -4.49 2.15
CA CYS A 178 15.68 -5.29 1.22
C CYS A 178 17.15 -5.31 1.66
N MET A 179 17.65 -6.44 2.14
CA MET A 179 19.07 -6.62 2.46
C MET A 179 19.91 -6.93 1.22
N LYS A 180 19.25 -7.33 0.12
CA LYS A 180 19.86 -7.56 -1.20
C LYS A 180 18.96 -7.01 -2.28
N VAL A 181 19.50 -6.12 -3.13
CA VAL A 181 18.78 -5.55 -4.29
C VAL A 181 19.35 -6.11 -5.59
N ALA A 182 18.48 -6.48 -6.54
CA ALA A 182 18.88 -6.84 -7.90
C ALA A 182 18.95 -5.57 -8.73
N ARG A 183 20.05 -5.37 -9.48
CA ARG A 183 20.22 -4.17 -10.30
C ARG A 183 20.42 -4.55 -11.75
N GLY A 184 19.72 -3.86 -12.64
CA GLY A 184 20.08 -3.82 -14.06
C GLY A 184 21.46 -3.19 -14.23
N ARG A 185 22.21 -3.66 -15.22
CA ARG A 185 23.49 -3.07 -15.63
C ARG A 185 23.27 -1.95 -16.63
#